data_AF-A0A0F9M4M7-F1
#
_entry.id   AF-A0A0F9M4M7-F1
#
_cell.length_a   1.000
_cell.length_b   1.000
_cell.length_c   1.000
_cell.angle_alpha   90.00
_cell.angle_beta   90.00
_cell.angle_gamma   90.00
#
_symmetry.space_group_name_H-M   'P 1'
#
loop_
_entity.id
_entity.type
_entity.pdbx_description
1 polymer ?
#
loop_
_entity_poly.entity_id
_entity_poly.type
_entity_poly.pdbx_seq_one_letter_code
_entity_poly.pdbx_strand_id
1 'polypeptide(L)'
;MYSAPNEKVAPPTDTAKYIRIGIVAAIGLIIFAIVGNQGVILSMNFSEFGEKFTKPLYYAVVSAVILPVIALVRVNIVRRSSIFWFGVKTAISFLGSSGSREPITNNIKLFRDYKLSPLQFVIWQITKVLLFGAFFANVMFGFAAMEFIDGNTLGIENLPILFSLPFVTPPMDSSYAMENVIPMVPVLVILLPAILAVIGLRLVLYVGLHTIINVATSYIHDSSEGKPRYLNYVSSIEAVIGIGILWGGLNSFFTDEIDYNTRYAIAGILVIGVVTIAFSLIDRIRARVLTHMLKRDVYIRILTIIAIAIIVGGIMSVNDSIADARKIEFLGPYTAQQIGVNRYLGELNKITENTHDVKLQSISPNNIQSFIQQNNDVLDVIRVWDWTAAFAKLKPEIGLIPYVDFEDNDILRFNDKLYWTASMKPILPTSVAAGDRWYNEHLVYTHVPTGFLTLEATDGQIVDSSEFFDQRAIYYGEGGLLEQTWSAYPINRGDVSAELGGALYNGAGGLTIAPPLSWVFEPNFLLSFPTEPVHIMRYKDITERMQTLYPYFLYNLFGKELDSLPVTDGKNTYWLIPLIIGFDTSDVPWSVGNPYLRLVGYG
;
A
#
# COMPACT_ATOMS: atom_id res chain seq x y z
N MET A 1 -30.57 65.07 -47.83
CA MET A 1 -29.69 64.91 -46.65
C MET A 1 -30.03 63.58 -46.00
N TYR A 2 -28.99 62.81 -45.71
CA TYR A 2 -28.96 61.35 -45.72
C TYR A 2 -29.74 60.66 -44.59
N SER A 3 -30.45 59.61 -44.96
CA SER A 3 -30.87 58.50 -44.09
C SER A 3 -29.78 57.43 -44.07
N ALA A 4 -29.34 57.04 -42.88
CA ALA A 4 -28.63 55.79 -42.64
C ALA A 4 -29.44 55.00 -41.59
N PRO A 5 -29.83 53.74 -41.86
CA PRO A 5 -30.46 52.88 -40.87
C PRO A 5 -29.40 52.38 -39.88
N ASN A 6 -29.69 52.47 -38.59
CA ASN A 6 -28.90 51.80 -37.56
C ASN A 6 -28.92 50.29 -37.82
N GLU A 7 -27.79 49.74 -38.25
CA GLU A 7 -27.55 48.31 -38.32
C GLU A 7 -27.83 47.67 -36.97
N LYS A 8 -28.69 46.64 -36.97
CA LYS A 8 -28.79 45.70 -35.87
C LYS A 8 -27.49 44.90 -35.82
N VAL A 9 -26.58 45.30 -34.95
CA VAL A 9 -25.42 44.48 -34.59
C VAL A 9 -25.96 43.18 -33.99
N ALA A 10 -25.80 42.07 -34.71
CA ALA A 10 -26.05 40.74 -34.18
C ALA A 10 -25.20 40.55 -32.91
N PRO A 11 -25.71 39.90 -31.85
CA PRO A 11 -24.88 39.60 -30.68
C PRO A 11 -23.63 38.85 -31.16
N PRO A 12 -22.43 39.16 -30.61
CA PRO A 12 -21.21 38.50 -31.04
C PRO A 12 -21.42 36.99 -30.94
N THR A 13 -21.01 36.26 -31.97
CA THR A 13 -21.02 34.80 -31.96
C THR A 13 -20.39 34.32 -30.66
N ASP A 14 -21.09 33.41 -29.99
CA ASP A 14 -20.75 32.91 -28.66
C ASP A 14 -19.53 31.96 -28.78
N THR A 15 -18.38 32.51 -29.19
CA THR A 15 -17.09 31.82 -29.38
C THR A 15 -16.70 31.09 -28.09
N ALA A 16 -17.10 31.62 -26.94
CA ALA A 16 -16.96 30.98 -25.64
C ALA A 16 -17.69 29.63 -25.55
N LYS A 17 -18.85 29.46 -26.18
CA LYS A 17 -19.59 28.19 -26.24
C LYS A 17 -18.85 27.15 -27.09
N TYR A 18 -18.30 27.54 -28.24
CA TYR A 18 -17.51 26.64 -29.09
C TYR A 18 -16.18 26.25 -28.44
N ILE A 19 -15.51 27.19 -27.75
CA ILE A 19 -14.31 26.91 -26.95
C ILE A 19 -14.65 25.92 -25.82
N ARG A 20 -15.76 26.11 -25.09
CA ARG A 20 -16.19 25.17 -24.02
C ARG A 20 -16.48 23.77 -24.57
N ILE A 21 -17.16 23.66 -25.71
CA ILE A 21 -17.42 22.37 -26.36
C ILE A 21 -16.11 21.73 -26.84
N GLY A 22 -15.20 22.51 -27.43
CA GLY A 22 -13.87 22.04 -27.83
C GLY A 22 -13.05 21.52 -26.66
N ILE A 23 -13.05 22.21 -25.51
CA ILE A 23 -12.40 21.76 -24.28
C ILE A 23 -13.02 20.46 -23.77
N VAL A 24 -14.36 20.36 -23.72
CA VAL A 24 -15.05 19.13 -23.28
C VAL A 24 -14.74 17.96 -24.21
N ALA A 25 -14.71 18.19 -25.53
CA ALA A 25 -14.35 17.17 -26.51
C ALA A 25 -12.88 16.74 -26.35
N ALA A 26 -11.95 17.68 -26.14
CA ALA A 26 -10.55 17.38 -25.88
C ALA A 26 -10.37 16.56 -24.59
N ILE A 27 -11.03 16.95 -23.50
CA ILE A 27 -11.04 16.20 -22.24
C ILE A 27 -11.60 14.79 -22.46
N GLY A 28 -12.70 14.66 -23.20
CA GLY A 28 -13.30 13.37 -23.53
C GLY A 28 -12.37 12.46 -24.32
N LEU A 29 -11.64 13.00 -25.31
CA LEU A 29 -10.63 12.27 -26.08
C LEU A 29 -9.45 11.85 -25.21
N ILE A 30 -8.95 12.72 -24.33
CA ILE A 30 -7.88 12.40 -23.40
C ILE A 30 -8.30 11.27 -22.45
N ILE A 31 -9.50 11.37 -21.87
CA ILE A 31 -10.05 10.32 -21.00
C ILE A 31 -10.18 9.01 -21.77
N PHE A 32 -10.72 9.04 -22.99
CA PHE A 32 -10.86 7.84 -23.82
C PHE A 32 -9.50 7.21 -24.16
N ALA A 33 -8.50 8.01 -24.49
CA ALA A 33 -7.15 7.52 -24.77
C ALA A 33 -6.50 6.89 -23.53
N ILE A 34 -6.61 7.55 -22.37
CA ILE A 34 -6.07 7.03 -21.10
C ILE A 34 -6.78 5.72 -20.70
N VAL A 35 -8.11 5.71 -20.71
CA VAL A 35 -8.91 4.53 -20.35
C VAL A 35 -8.70 3.40 -21.34
N GLY A 36 -8.59 3.72 -22.64
CA GLY A 36 -8.28 2.76 -23.69
C GLY A 36 -6.92 2.10 -23.48
N ASN A 37 -5.87 2.89 -23.26
CA ASN A 37 -4.53 2.35 -23.00
C ASN A 37 -4.49 1.47 -21.73
N GLN A 38 -5.09 1.94 -20.64
CA GLN A 38 -5.19 1.15 -19.40
C GLN A 38 -5.99 -0.15 -19.59
N GLY A 39 -7.08 -0.10 -20.37
CA GLY A 39 -7.86 -1.29 -20.73
C GLY A 39 -7.05 -2.29 -21.55
N VAL A 40 -6.21 -1.82 -22.48
CA VAL A 40 -5.30 -2.66 -23.26
C VAL A 40 -4.24 -3.29 -22.35
N ILE A 41 -3.58 -2.51 -21.49
CA ILE A 41 -2.60 -3.04 -20.52
C ILE A 41 -3.23 -4.12 -19.63
N LEU A 42 -4.43 -3.87 -19.10
CA LEU A 42 -5.17 -4.84 -18.29
C LEU A 42 -5.48 -6.12 -19.08
N SER A 43 -5.97 -5.99 -20.32
CA SER A 43 -6.25 -7.12 -21.20
C SER A 43 -5.00 -7.92 -21.53
N MET A 44 -3.88 -7.23 -21.76
CA MET A 44 -2.60 -7.87 -22.03
C MET A 44 -2.09 -8.62 -20.79
N ASN A 45 -2.20 -8.04 -19.59
CA ASN A 45 -1.81 -8.73 -18.34
C ASN A 45 -2.67 -9.97 -18.07
N PHE A 46 -3.97 -9.89 -18.34
CA PHE A 46 -4.86 -11.05 -18.27
C PHE A 46 -4.44 -12.16 -19.24
N SER A 47 -4.07 -11.78 -20.47
CA SER A 47 -3.69 -12.72 -21.52
C SER A 47 -2.30 -13.35 -21.28
N GLU A 48 -1.35 -12.56 -20.77
CA GLU A 48 0.03 -12.98 -20.54
C GLU A 48 0.19 -13.81 -19.26
N PHE A 49 -0.50 -13.44 -18.18
CA PHE A 49 -0.24 -14.00 -16.85
C PHE A 49 -1.41 -14.80 -16.25
N GLY A 50 -2.61 -14.68 -16.81
CA GLY A 50 -3.79 -15.46 -16.42
C GLY A 50 -4.08 -15.39 -14.91
N GLU A 51 -4.09 -16.56 -14.26
CA GLU A 51 -4.43 -16.67 -12.84
C GLU A 51 -3.48 -15.89 -11.93
N LYS A 52 -2.18 -15.85 -12.26
CA LYS A 52 -1.17 -15.16 -11.44
C LYS A 52 -1.49 -13.67 -11.28
N PHE A 53 -1.96 -13.02 -12.34
CA PHE A 53 -2.36 -11.61 -12.30
C PHE A 53 -3.79 -11.41 -11.76
N THR A 54 -4.72 -12.33 -12.05
CA THR A 54 -6.13 -12.15 -11.68
C THR A 54 -6.42 -12.46 -10.20
N LYS A 55 -5.63 -13.32 -9.55
CA LYS A 55 -5.80 -13.67 -8.14
C LYS A 55 -5.65 -12.48 -7.18
N PRO A 56 -4.58 -11.64 -7.24
CA PRO A 56 -4.52 -10.45 -6.39
C PRO A 56 -5.61 -9.43 -6.74
N LEU A 57 -5.99 -9.31 -8.02
CA LEU A 57 -7.09 -8.46 -8.45
C LEU A 57 -8.42 -8.91 -7.85
N TYR A 58 -8.67 -10.22 -7.78
CA TYR A 58 -9.86 -10.78 -7.15
C TYR A 58 -9.95 -10.37 -5.67
N TYR A 59 -8.88 -10.53 -4.90
CA TYR A 59 -8.87 -10.10 -3.49
C TYR A 59 -9.02 -8.58 -3.35
N ALA A 60 -8.38 -7.79 -4.21
CA ALA A 60 -8.58 -6.34 -4.24
C ALA A 60 -10.04 -5.96 -4.50
N VAL A 61 -10.73 -6.66 -5.41
CA VAL A 61 -12.16 -6.47 -5.71
C VAL A 61 -13.04 -6.87 -4.51
N VAL A 62 -12.75 -7.99 -3.85
CA VAL A 62 -13.46 -8.40 -2.62
C VAL A 62 -13.39 -7.29 -1.57
N SER A 63 -12.20 -6.75 -1.32
CA SER A 63 -12.01 -5.60 -0.42
C SER A 63 -12.77 -4.35 -0.89
N ALA A 64 -12.66 -4.03 -2.19
CA ALA A 64 -13.33 -2.90 -2.83
C ALA A 64 -14.87 -3.01 -2.87
N VAL A 65 -15.43 -4.15 -2.44
CA VAL A 65 -16.87 -4.31 -2.21
C VAL A 65 -17.19 -4.27 -0.73
N ILE A 66 -16.52 -5.08 0.10
CA ILE A 66 -16.85 -5.24 1.53
C ILE A 66 -16.61 -3.94 2.31
N LEU A 67 -15.41 -3.38 2.23
CA LEU A 67 -15.01 -2.19 3.00
C LEU A 67 -15.86 -0.94 2.70
N PRO A 68 -16.13 -0.55 1.44
CA PRO A 68 -16.99 0.59 1.16
C PRO A 68 -18.46 0.32 1.48
N VAL A 69 -18.94 -0.92 1.46
CA VAL A 69 -20.28 -1.24 1.98
C VAL A 69 -20.35 -0.90 3.47
N ILE A 70 -19.33 -1.25 4.25
CA ILE A 70 -19.24 -0.89 5.67
C ILE A 70 -19.12 0.63 5.83
N ALA A 71 -18.20 1.29 5.12
CA ALA A 71 -17.94 2.73 5.28
C ALA A 71 -19.08 3.63 4.75
N LEU A 72 -19.58 3.34 3.55
CA LEU A 72 -20.32 4.29 2.71
C LEU A 72 -21.79 3.92 2.51
N VAL A 73 -22.20 2.66 2.65
CA VAL A 73 -23.61 2.30 2.47
C VAL A 73 -24.42 2.69 3.69
N ARG A 74 -25.43 3.51 3.45
CA ARG A 74 -26.30 4.00 4.51
C ARG A 74 -27.52 3.10 4.69
N VAL A 75 -27.68 2.56 5.89
CA VAL A 75 -28.81 1.67 6.25
C VAL A 75 -30.11 2.41 6.62
N ASN A 76 -30.06 3.73 6.89
CA ASN A 76 -31.25 4.51 7.27
C ASN A 76 -32.10 4.90 6.04
N ILE A 77 -32.90 3.95 5.57
CA ILE A 77 -33.82 4.07 4.41
C ILE A 77 -35.00 5.01 4.70
N VAL A 78 -35.28 5.35 5.96
CA VAL A 78 -36.36 6.29 6.31
C VAL A 78 -35.93 7.74 6.03
N ARG A 79 -34.68 8.09 6.38
CA ARG A 79 -34.17 9.46 6.18
C ARG A 79 -33.73 9.73 4.75
N ARG A 80 -33.13 8.77 4.03
CA ARG A 80 -32.65 8.88 2.62
C ARG A 80 -31.88 10.17 2.31
N SER A 81 -31.19 10.76 3.28
CA SER A 81 -30.41 11.98 3.04
C SER A 81 -29.03 11.64 2.48
N SER A 82 -28.49 12.53 1.65
CA SER A 82 -27.17 12.41 1.04
C SER A 82 -26.50 13.77 1.10
N ILE A 83 -25.32 13.84 1.73
CA ILE A 83 -24.52 15.06 1.79
C ILE A 83 -24.13 15.51 0.38
N PHE A 84 -23.67 14.58 -0.45
CA PHE A 84 -23.23 14.87 -1.81
C PHE A 84 -24.34 15.53 -2.64
N TRP A 85 -25.50 14.87 -2.73
CA TRP A 85 -26.62 15.38 -3.54
C TRP A 85 -27.27 16.63 -2.94
N PHE A 86 -27.22 16.79 -1.61
CA PHE A 86 -27.58 18.04 -0.97
C PHE A 86 -26.63 19.18 -1.38
N GLY A 87 -25.32 18.95 -1.33
CA GLY A 87 -24.31 19.92 -1.74
C GLY A 87 -24.43 20.31 -3.21
N VAL A 88 -24.58 19.33 -4.11
CA VAL A 88 -24.80 19.55 -5.55
C VAL A 88 -26.05 20.39 -5.79
N LYS A 89 -27.18 20.03 -5.15
CA LYS A 89 -28.44 20.79 -5.31
C LYS A 89 -28.31 22.23 -4.81
N THR A 90 -27.64 22.42 -3.67
CA THR A 90 -27.36 23.75 -3.11
C THR A 90 -26.46 24.56 -4.04
N ALA A 91 -25.38 23.97 -4.58
CA ALA A 91 -24.49 24.64 -5.52
C ALA A 91 -25.18 25.03 -6.84
N ILE A 92 -26.01 24.13 -7.40
CA ILE A 92 -26.82 24.43 -8.60
C ILE A 92 -27.78 25.59 -8.31
N SER A 93 -28.43 25.59 -7.14
CA SER A 93 -29.31 26.69 -6.73
C SER A 93 -28.57 28.01 -6.68
N PHE A 94 -27.33 28.04 -6.17
CA PHE A 94 -26.50 29.24 -6.16
C PHE A 94 -26.12 29.72 -7.56
N LEU A 95 -25.73 28.81 -8.46
CA LEU A 95 -25.35 29.15 -9.84
C LEU A 95 -26.54 29.63 -10.69
N GLY A 96 -27.74 29.08 -10.47
CA GLY A 96 -28.96 29.48 -11.19
C GLY A 96 -29.60 30.77 -10.67
N SER A 97 -29.21 31.27 -9.50
CA SER A 97 -29.80 32.44 -8.84
C SER A 97 -29.08 33.76 -9.15
N SER A 98 -28.15 33.78 -10.12
CA SER A 98 -27.30 34.94 -10.46
C SER A 98 -28.03 36.16 -11.06
N GLY A 99 -29.35 36.29 -10.83
CA GLY A 99 -30.18 37.40 -11.30
C GLY A 99 -31.35 37.80 -10.38
N SER A 100 -31.59 37.12 -9.25
CA SER A 100 -32.73 37.39 -8.36
C SER A 100 -32.28 37.89 -6.98
N ARG A 101 -32.81 39.03 -6.53
CA ARG A 101 -32.60 39.62 -5.18
C ARG A 101 -33.33 38.86 -4.06
N GLU A 102 -33.36 37.53 -4.13
CA GLU A 102 -33.96 36.71 -3.07
C GLU A 102 -32.95 36.43 -1.94
N PRO A 103 -33.40 36.39 -0.68
CA PRO A 103 -32.51 36.11 0.45
C PRO A 103 -31.91 34.71 0.33
N ILE A 104 -30.62 34.58 0.71
CA ILE A 104 -29.82 33.35 0.64
C ILE A 104 -30.51 32.14 1.31
N THR A 105 -31.37 32.41 2.30
CA THR A 105 -32.13 31.42 3.06
C THR A 105 -33.22 30.71 2.26
N ASN A 106 -33.77 31.33 1.20
CA ASN A 106 -34.68 30.65 0.28
C ASN A 106 -33.96 29.61 -0.60
N ASN A 107 -32.65 29.81 -0.83
CA ASN A 107 -31.84 28.99 -1.73
C ASN A 107 -31.22 27.77 -1.02
N ILE A 108 -31.06 27.80 0.31
CA ILE A 108 -30.52 26.69 1.10
C ILE A 108 -31.65 26.00 1.88
N LYS A 109 -32.06 24.81 1.44
CA LYS A 109 -33.03 23.98 2.18
C LYS A 109 -32.41 23.42 3.47
N LEU A 110 -33.22 23.22 4.52
CA LEU A 110 -32.77 22.48 5.70
C LEU A 110 -32.33 21.07 5.29
N PHE A 111 -31.13 20.67 5.71
CA PHE A 111 -30.62 19.34 5.39
C PHE A 111 -31.47 18.22 5.98
N ARG A 112 -32.10 18.46 7.15
CA ARG A 112 -33.01 17.51 7.80
C ARG A 112 -34.17 17.08 6.92
N ASP A 113 -34.65 17.99 6.08
CA ASP A 113 -35.84 17.79 5.25
C ASP A 113 -35.47 17.32 3.84
N TYR A 114 -34.17 17.34 3.51
CA TYR A 114 -33.65 16.83 2.27
C TYR A 114 -33.69 15.29 2.22
N LYS A 115 -34.51 14.76 1.31
CA LYS A 115 -34.64 13.32 1.08
C LYS A 115 -34.57 13.01 -0.40
N LEU A 116 -33.84 11.96 -0.74
CA LEU A 116 -33.90 11.35 -2.07
C LEU A 116 -35.16 10.49 -2.20
N SER A 117 -35.61 10.30 -3.45
CA SER A 117 -36.61 9.26 -3.73
C SER A 117 -36.02 7.88 -3.39
N PRO A 118 -36.85 6.86 -3.04
CA PRO A 118 -36.35 5.54 -2.69
C PRO A 118 -35.45 4.92 -3.77
N LEU A 119 -35.85 5.03 -5.03
CA LEU A 119 -35.06 4.50 -6.15
C LEU A 119 -33.71 5.21 -6.30
N GLN A 120 -33.71 6.55 -6.31
CA GLN A 120 -32.47 7.33 -6.36
C GLN A 120 -31.56 7.03 -5.17
N PHE A 121 -32.11 6.79 -3.99
CA PHE A 121 -31.33 6.46 -2.81
C PHE A 121 -30.63 5.10 -2.94
N VAL A 122 -31.32 4.07 -3.44
CA VAL A 122 -30.76 2.73 -3.68
C VAL A 122 -29.68 2.79 -4.76
N ILE A 123 -29.99 3.39 -5.91
CA ILE A 123 -29.01 3.59 -6.99
C ILE A 123 -27.78 4.31 -6.43
N TRP A 124 -27.98 5.38 -5.65
CA TRP A 124 -26.88 6.11 -5.04
C TRP A 124 -26.03 5.28 -4.09
N GLN A 125 -26.60 4.32 -3.34
CA GLN A 125 -25.78 3.44 -2.48
C GLN A 125 -24.90 2.52 -3.33
N ILE A 126 -25.44 1.97 -4.41
CA ILE A 126 -24.67 1.13 -5.36
C ILE A 126 -23.59 1.96 -6.04
N THR A 127 -23.93 3.16 -6.53
CA THR A 127 -23.00 4.07 -7.18
C THR A 127 -21.85 4.46 -6.27
N LYS A 128 -22.05 4.63 -4.95
CA LYS A 128 -20.93 4.90 -4.04
C LYS A 128 -19.92 3.75 -4.00
N VAL A 129 -20.39 2.51 -3.95
CA VAL A 129 -19.50 1.33 -3.94
C VAL A 129 -18.73 1.27 -5.25
N LEU A 130 -19.39 1.46 -6.40
CA LEU A 130 -18.73 1.43 -7.71
C LEU A 130 -17.75 2.59 -7.94
N LEU A 131 -18.10 3.81 -7.51
CA LEU A 131 -17.26 4.99 -7.71
C LEU A 131 -16.07 5.05 -6.73
N PHE A 132 -16.29 4.64 -5.49
CA PHE A 132 -15.29 4.79 -4.43
C PHE A 132 -14.59 3.48 -4.06
N GLY A 133 -15.02 2.33 -4.57
CA GLY A 133 -14.48 1.02 -4.18
C GLY A 133 -12.98 0.88 -4.39
N ALA A 134 -12.43 1.48 -5.45
CA ALA A 134 -11.00 1.49 -5.71
C ALA A 134 -10.17 2.11 -4.56
N PHE A 135 -10.71 3.08 -3.81
CA PHE A 135 -10.04 3.67 -2.64
C PHE A 135 -9.98 2.73 -1.43
N PHE A 136 -10.69 1.60 -1.48
CA PHE A 136 -10.73 0.58 -0.45
C PHE A 136 -10.11 -0.75 -0.94
N ALA A 137 -9.40 -0.74 -2.06
CA ALA A 137 -8.68 -1.91 -2.54
C ALA A 137 -7.54 -2.24 -1.56
N ASN A 138 -7.62 -3.41 -0.93
CA ASN A 138 -6.59 -3.94 -0.04
C ASN A 138 -6.53 -5.46 -0.27
N VAL A 139 -5.44 -5.93 -0.89
CA VAL A 139 -5.27 -7.33 -1.27
C VAL A 139 -5.24 -8.24 -0.04
N MET A 140 -4.54 -7.83 1.02
CA MET A 140 -4.40 -8.63 2.24
C MET A 140 -5.72 -8.76 3.00
N PHE A 141 -6.50 -7.68 3.10
CA PHE A 141 -7.84 -7.74 3.67
C PHE A 141 -8.77 -8.62 2.84
N GLY A 142 -8.73 -8.49 1.51
CA GLY A 142 -9.55 -9.32 0.61
C GLY A 142 -9.22 -10.81 0.72
N PHE A 143 -7.93 -11.15 0.84
CA PHE A 143 -7.48 -12.50 1.13
C PHE A 143 -8.01 -12.99 2.49
N ALA A 144 -7.80 -12.23 3.56
CA ALA A 144 -8.28 -12.57 4.90
C ALA A 144 -9.80 -12.77 4.95
N ALA A 145 -10.56 -11.92 4.27
CA ALA A 145 -12.01 -12.03 4.21
C ALA A 145 -12.46 -13.31 3.51
N MET A 146 -11.78 -13.71 2.43
CA MET A 146 -12.09 -14.96 1.74
C MET A 146 -11.71 -16.18 2.58
N GLU A 147 -10.52 -16.19 3.17
CA GLU A 147 -10.09 -17.25 4.08
C GLU A 147 -11.08 -17.45 5.25
N PHE A 148 -11.58 -16.34 5.82
CA PHE A 148 -12.60 -16.40 6.86
C PHE A 148 -13.94 -16.95 6.35
N ILE A 149 -14.39 -16.57 5.15
CA ILE A 149 -15.62 -17.07 4.52
C ILE A 149 -15.52 -18.57 4.25
N ASP A 150 -14.33 -19.05 3.86
CA ASP A 150 -14.04 -20.46 3.59
C ASP A 150 -13.94 -21.31 4.87
N GLY A 151 -14.03 -20.67 6.05
CA GLY A 151 -14.09 -21.33 7.35
C GLY A 151 -12.75 -21.49 8.05
N ASN A 152 -11.69 -20.82 7.57
CA ASN A 152 -10.38 -20.84 8.23
C ASN A 152 -10.38 -19.92 9.47
N THR A 153 -9.71 -20.37 10.53
CA THR A 153 -9.61 -19.63 11.79
C THR A 153 -8.50 -18.59 11.72
N LEU A 154 -8.84 -17.31 11.80
CA LEU A 154 -7.90 -16.20 11.88
C LEU A 154 -7.62 -15.74 13.32
N GLY A 155 -8.11 -16.48 14.33
CA GLY A 155 -8.01 -16.10 15.74
C GLY A 155 -9.06 -15.09 16.20
N ILE A 156 -10.15 -14.92 15.43
CA ILE A 156 -11.27 -14.02 15.75
C ILE A 156 -11.96 -14.41 17.06
N GLU A 157 -12.02 -15.71 17.33
CA GLU A 157 -12.56 -16.29 18.56
C GLU A 157 -11.87 -15.79 19.83
N ASN A 158 -10.60 -15.37 19.72
CA ASN A 158 -9.80 -14.87 20.83
C ASN A 158 -9.94 -13.34 21.04
N LEU A 159 -10.54 -12.60 20.09
CA LEU A 159 -10.70 -11.14 20.17
C LEU A 159 -11.36 -10.62 21.47
N PRO A 160 -12.35 -11.28 22.08
CA PRO A 160 -12.90 -10.81 23.34
C PRO A 160 -11.86 -10.68 24.47
N ILE A 161 -10.81 -11.52 24.44
CA ILE A 161 -9.74 -11.50 25.44
C ILE A 161 -8.94 -10.20 25.35
N LEU A 162 -8.81 -9.61 24.15
CA LEU A 162 -8.12 -8.35 23.93
C LEU A 162 -8.59 -7.24 24.88
N PHE A 163 -9.91 -7.12 25.10
CA PHE A 163 -10.50 -6.09 25.97
C PHE A 163 -10.17 -6.27 27.45
N SER A 164 -9.68 -7.45 27.85
CA SER A 164 -9.24 -7.73 29.21
C SER A 164 -7.75 -7.46 29.43
N LEU A 165 -6.92 -7.49 28.38
CA LEU A 165 -5.46 -7.40 28.49
C LEU A 165 -4.97 -6.18 29.29
N PRO A 166 -5.50 -4.96 29.08
CA PRO A 166 -5.04 -3.79 29.84
C PRO A 166 -5.34 -3.88 31.35
N PHE A 167 -6.30 -4.70 31.75
CA PHE A 167 -6.81 -4.75 33.12
C PHE A 167 -6.23 -5.90 33.96
N VAL A 168 -5.40 -6.74 33.36
CA VAL A 168 -4.74 -7.88 34.02
C VAL A 168 -3.26 -7.58 34.14
N THR A 169 -2.68 -7.87 35.30
CA THR A 169 -1.22 -7.91 35.45
C THR A 169 -0.74 -9.30 35.01
N PRO A 170 0.04 -9.42 33.93
CA PRO A 170 0.48 -10.72 33.43
C PRO A 170 1.52 -11.38 34.36
N PRO A 171 1.86 -12.66 34.16
CA PRO A 171 2.98 -13.31 34.86
C PRO A 171 4.35 -12.73 34.42
N MET A 172 5.39 -13.09 35.15
CA MET A 172 6.80 -12.71 34.87
C MET A 172 7.45 -13.53 33.74
N ASP A 173 6.67 -14.27 32.97
CA ASP A 173 7.10 -15.06 31.82
C ASP A 173 6.24 -14.72 30.59
N SER A 174 6.62 -15.19 29.40
CA SER A 174 5.91 -14.89 28.15
C SER A 174 4.67 -15.76 27.88
N SER A 175 4.27 -16.63 28.82
CA SER A 175 3.21 -17.62 28.58
C SER A 175 1.86 -16.96 28.26
N TYR A 176 1.54 -15.86 28.95
CA TYR A 176 0.27 -15.17 28.80
C TYR A 176 0.08 -14.59 27.40
N ALA A 177 1.10 -13.94 26.84
CA ALA A 177 1.05 -13.45 25.47
C ALA A 177 1.05 -14.58 24.44
N MET A 178 1.74 -15.70 24.71
CA MET A 178 1.72 -16.86 23.83
C MET A 178 0.34 -17.51 23.72
N GLU A 179 -0.40 -17.56 24.82
CA GLU A 179 -1.74 -18.14 24.85
C GLU A 179 -2.81 -17.16 24.32
N ASN A 180 -2.69 -15.87 24.64
CA ASN A 180 -3.78 -14.92 24.42
C ASN A 180 -3.54 -13.99 23.22
N VAL A 181 -2.30 -13.58 22.92
CA VAL A 181 -2.01 -12.58 21.89
C VAL A 181 -1.58 -13.21 20.57
N ILE A 182 -0.64 -14.16 20.62
CA ILE A 182 -0.11 -14.81 19.41
C ILE A 182 -1.23 -15.39 18.52
N PRO A 183 -2.25 -16.08 19.06
CA PRO A 183 -3.35 -16.61 18.24
C PRO A 183 -4.18 -15.53 17.54
N MET A 184 -4.23 -14.31 18.09
CA MET A 184 -4.94 -13.17 17.51
C MET A 184 -4.13 -12.42 16.43
N VAL A 185 -2.82 -12.66 16.32
CA VAL A 185 -1.96 -11.89 15.39
C VAL A 185 -2.50 -11.87 13.96
N PRO A 186 -2.98 -12.97 13.35
CA PRO A 186 -3.54 -12.90 12.01
C PRO A 186 -4.70 -11.89 11.93
N VAL A 187 -5.75 -12.02 12.73
CA VAL A 187 -6.89 -11.09 12.69
C VAL A 187 -6.49 -9.63 12.99
N LEU A 188 -5.58 -9.40 13.94
CA LEU A 188 -5.13 -8.06 14.34
C LEU A 188 -4.28 -7.37 13.27
N VAL A 189 -3.71 -8.13 12.34
CA VAL A 189 -2.79 -7.60 11.34
C VAL A 189 -3.43 -7.48 9.95
N ILE A 190 -4.22 -8.48 9.52
CA ILE A 190 -4.73 -8.52 8.12
C ILE A 190 -6.22 -8.17 7.99
N LEU A 191 -7.02 -8.28 9.06
CA LEU A 191 -8.48 -8.12 8.98
C LEU A 191 -8.97 -6.87 9.72
N LEU A 192 -8.65 -6.78 11.01
CA LEU A 192 -9.26 -5.82 11.91
C LEU A 192 -8.86 -4.35 11.67
N PRO A 193 -7.60 -4.01 11.36
CA PRO A 193 -7.20 -2.62 11.11
C PRO A 193 -8.05 -1.96 10.01
N ALA A 194 -8.27 -2.67 8.91
CA ALA A 194 -9.11 -2.20 7.81
C ALA A 194 -10.57 -2.00 8.24
N ILE A 195 -11.12 -2.90 9.05
CA ILE A 195 -12.50 -2.81 9.58
C ILE A 195 -12.64 -1.62 10.53
N LEU A 196 -11.70 -1.41 11.45
CA LEU A 196 -11.69 -0.28 12.37
C LEU A 196 -11.61 1.03 11.58
N ALA A 197 -10.72 1.13 10.60
CA ALA A 197 -10.58 2.32 9.76
C ALA A 197 -11.89 2.67 9.03
N VAL A 198 -12.59 1.69 8.43
CA VAL A 198 -13.85 1.95 7.72
C VAL A 198 -15.01 2.29 8.64
N ILE A 199 -15.06 1.71 9.85
CA ILE A 199 -16.06 2.09 10.87
C ILE A 199 -15.78 3.52 11.35
N GLY A 200 -14.53 3.87 11.60
CA GLY A 200 -14.12 5.24 11.95
C GLY A 200 -14.52 6.25 10.86
N LEU A 201 -14.23 5.95 9.59
CA LEU A 201 -14.66 6.77 8.46
C LEU A 201 -16.19 6.90 8.40
N ARG A 202 -16.93 5.80 8.62
CA ARG A 202 -18.40 5.82 8.68
C ARG A 202 -18.90 6.76 9.77
N LEU A 203 -18.29 6.74 10.96
CA LEU A 203 -18.64 7.64 12.07
C LEU A 203 -18.37 9.10 11.68
N VAL A 204 -17.20 9.41 11.12
CA VAL A 204 -16.86 10.76 10.66
C VAL A 204 -17.88 11.26 9.63
N LEU A 205 -18.23 10.45 8.63
CA LEU A 205 -19.17 10.85 7.58
C LEU A 205 -20.61 10.99 8.10
N TYR A 206 -21.13 9.95 8.77
CA TYR A 206 -22.56 9.86 9.08
C TYR A 206 -22.97 10.38 10.45
N VAL A 207 -22.06 10.41 11.41
CA VAL A 207 -22.30 11.03 12.72
C VAL A 207 -21.72 12.42 12.73
N GLY A 208 -20.47 12.62 12.29
CA GLY A 208 -19.80 13.92 12.29
C GLY A 208 -20.35 14.88 11.24
N LEU A 209 -19.98 14.69 9.98
CA LEU A 209 -20.25 15.62 8.89
C LEU A 209 -21.76 15.83 8.66
N HIS A 210 -22.54 14.76 8.73
CA HIS A 210 -24.01 14.83 8.65
C HIS A 210 -24.60 15.73 9.75
N THR A 211 -24.09 15.65 10.99
CA THR A 211 -24.58 16.48 12.10
C THR A 211 -24.11 17.92 11.94
N ILE A 212 -22.87 18.15 11.54
CA ILE A 212 -22.32 19.50 11.29
C ILE A 212 -23.14 20.21 10.21
N ILE A 213 -23.42 19.56 9.07
CA ILE A 213 -24.24 20.15 8.00
C ILE A 213 -25.67 20.41 8.48
N ASN A 214 -26.23 19.49 9.28
CA ASN A 214 -27.56 19.69 9.86
C ASN A 214 -27.60 20.91 10.79
N VAL A 215 -26.59 21.08 11.65
CA VAL A 215 -26.46 22.23 12.55
C VAL A 215 -26.25 23.52 11.75
N ALA A 216 -25.36 23.53 10.76
CA ALA A 216 -25.08 24.70 9.94
C ALA A 216 -26.33 25.17 9.17
N THR A 217 -27.05 24.25 8.53
CA THR A 217 -28.27 24.59 7.79
C THR A 217 -29.40 25.04 8.72
N SER A 218 -29.54 24.43 9.89
CA SER A 218 -30.51 24.88 10.92
C SER A 218 -30.14 26.28 11.44
N TYR A 219 -28.86 26.55 11.68
CA TYR A 219 -28.37 27.85 12.13
C TYR A 219 -28.69 28.97 11.13
N ILE A 220 -28.43 28.74 9.83
CA ILE A 220 -28.73 29.71 8.77
C ILE A 220 -30.23 30.04 8.77
N HIS A 221 -31.09 29.02 8.86
CA HIS A 221 -32.54 29.21 8.84
C HIS A 221 -33.04 29.93 10.09
N ASP A 222 -32.72 29.42 11.28
CA ASP A 222 -33.17 29.99 12.55
C ASP A 222 -32.62 31.42 12.76
N SER A 223 -31.43 31.73 12.25
CA SER A 223 -30.87 33.10 12.30
C SER A 223 -31.63 34.05 11.39
N SER A 224 -32.08 33.60 10.23
CA SER A 224 -32.91 34.41 9.33
C SER A 224 -34.30 34.69 9.89
N GLU A 225 -34.82 33.78 10.72
CA GLU A 225 -36.07 33.96 11.47
C GLU A 225 -35.87 34.72 12.80
N GLY A 226 -34.63 35.12 13.13
CA GLY A 226 -34.29 35.86 14.35
C GLY A 226 -34.37 35.04 15.65
N LYS A 227 -34.41 33.70 15.57
CA LYS A 227 -34.56 32.80 16.74
C LYS A 227 -33.50 31.70 16.78
N PRO A 228 -32.19 32.02 16.76
CA PRO A 228 -31.13 31.01 16.78
C PRO A 228 -31.13 30.19 18.09
N ARG A 229 -31.14 28.86 17.96
CA ARG A 229 -31.13 27.91 19.09
C ARG A 229 -29.73 27.41 19.41
N TYR A 230 -28.83 28.32 19.81
CA TYR A 230 -27.41 28.02 20.05
C TYR A 230 -27.15 26.81 20.96
N LEU A 231 -27.92 26.66 22.05
CA LEU A 231 -27.75 25.53 22.97
C LEU A 231 -27.96 24.17 22.28
N ASN A 232 -28.93 24.08 21.37
CA ASN A 232 -29.20 22.86 20.60
C ASN A 232 -28.06 22.52 19.62
N TYR A 233 -27.44 23.55 19.04
CA TYR A 233 -26.30 23.41 18.13
C TYR A 233 -25.06 22.91 18.87
N VAL A 234 -24.73 23.55 19.99
CA VAL A 234 -23.60 23.17 20.84
C VAL A 234 -23.79 21.74 21.36
N SER A 235 -24.96 21.41 21.90
CA SER A 235 -25.29 20.05 22.35
C SER A 235 -25.06 19.00 21.25
N SER A 236 -25.47 19.29 20.01
CA SER A 236 -25.30 18.37 18.88
C SER A 236 -23.82 18.19 18.50
N ILE A 237 -23.02 19.25 18.56
CA ILE A 237 -21.57 19.20 18.30
C ILE A 237 -20.84 18.45 19.44
N GLU A 238 -21.20 18.72 20.70
CA GLU A 238 -20.67 17.99 21.85
C GLU A 238 -20.97 16.49 21.78
N ALA A 239 -22.16 16.10 21.30
CA ALA A 239 -22.48 14.69 21.07
C ALA A 239 -21.48 14.03 20.11
N VAL A 240 -21.16 14.72 19.01
CA VAL A 240 -20.20 14.24 18.00
C VAL A 240 -18.81 14.12 18.61
N ILE A 241 -18.36 15.13 19.38
CA ILE A 241 -17.06 15.10 20.08
C ILE A 241 -17.02 13.93 21.06
N GLY A 242 -18.05 13.75 21.89
CA GLY A 242 -18.13 12.65 22.85
C GLY A 242 -18.09 11.27 22.18
N ILE A 243 -18.80 11.09 21.05
CA ILE A 243 -18.73 9.86 20.24
C ILE A 243 -17.32 9.65 19.68
N GLY A 244 -16.67 10.71 19.22
CA GLY A 244 -15.28 10.65 18.75
C GLY A 244 -14.29 10.23 19.86
N ILE A 245 -14.46 10.76 21.07
CA ILE A 245 -13.65 10.37 22.23
C ILE A 245 -13.89 8.90 22.61
N LEU A 246 -15.14 8.44 22.62
CA LEU A 246 -15.45 7.03 22.89
C LEU A 246 -14.90 6.10 21.81
N TRP A 247 -14.95 6.51 20.54
CA TRP A 247 -14.32 5.77 19.46
C TRP A 247 -12.79 5.71 19.65
N GLY A 248 -12.15 6.82 20.03
CA GLY A 248 -10.73 6.85 20.40
C GLY A 248 -10.42 5.88 21.54
N GLY A 249 -11.23 5.90 22.62
CA GLY A 249 -11.07 4.98 23.75
C GLY A 249 -11.29 3.51 23.39
N LEU A 250 -12.15 3.21 22.41
CA LEU A 250 -12.29 1.85 21.86
C LEU A 250 -11.03 1.45 21.06
N ASN A 251 -10.46 2.37 20.27
CA ASN A 251 -9.23 2.08 19.52
C ASN A 251 -8.03 1.90 20.45
N SER A 252 -8.02 2.51 21.64
CA SER A 252 -6.94 2.31 22.64
C SER A 252 -6.81 0.87 23.16
N PHE A 253 -7.75 -0.03 22.87
CA PHE A 253 -7.58 -1.47 23.12
C PHE A 253 -6.72 -2.18 22.07
N PHE A 254 -6.58 -1.58 20.88
CA PHE A 254 -5.76 -2.05 19.77
C PHE A 254 -4.49 -1.19 19.77
N THR A 255 -3.55 -1.55 20.64
CA THR A 255 -2.28 -0.83 20.78
C THR A 255 -1.16 -1.82 20.95
N ASP A 256 -0.02 -1.46 20.41
CA ASP A 256 1.27 -2.14 20.52
C ASP A 256 1.91 -2.04 21.90
N GLU A 257 1.51 -1.07 22.72
CA GLU A 257 2.05 -0.82 24.04
C GLU A 257 0.99 -0.98 25.14
N ILE A 258 1.11 -2.08 25.91
CA ILE A 258 0.33 -2.29 27.14
C ILE A 258 1.28 -2.38 28.33
N ASP A 259 1.05 -1.52 29.31
CA ASP A 259 1.80 -1.43 30.56
C ASP A 259 0.87 -1.34 31.80
N TYR A 260 1.46 -1.06 32.95
CA TYR A 260 0.76 -0.93 34.23
C TYR A 260 -0.19 0.28 34.31
N ASN A 261 -0.09 1.23 33.38
CA ASN A 261 -0.87 2.47 33.30
C ASN A 261 -1.95 2.46 32.22
N THR A 262 -1.84 1.60 31.21
CA THR A 262 -2.80 1.52 30.08
C THR A 262 -4.26 1.44 30.56
N ARG A 263 -4.56 0.67 31.62
CA ARG A 263 -5.93 0.62 32.21
C ARG A 263 -6.48 1.98 32.62
N TYR A 264 -5.65 2.84 33.18
CA TYR A 264 -6.08 4.16 33.67
C TYR A 264 -6.26 5.13 32.50
N ALA A 265 -5.40 5.05 31.50
CA ALA A 265 -5.54 5.82 30.27
C ALA A 265 -6.86 5.48 29.55
N ILE A 266 -7.13 4.20 29.31
CA ILE A 266 -8.36 3.73 28.67
C ILE A 266 -9.59 4.13 29.50
N ALA A 267 -9.59 3.86 30.81
CA ALA A 267 -10.70 4.22 31.69
C ALA A 267 -10.94 5.74 31.70
N GLY A 268 -9.87 6.55 31.73
CA GLY A 268 -9.96 8.00 31.68
C GLY A 268 -10.61 8.52 30.41
N ILE A 269 -10.16 8.05 29.24
CA ILE A 269 -10.74 8.43 27.93
C ILE A 269 -12.22 8.05 27.86
N LEU A 270 -12.57 6.83 28.28
CA LEU A 270 -13.96 6.36 28.27
C LEU A 270 -14.86 7.19 29.20
N VAL A 271 -14.39 7.50 30.42
CA VAL A 271 -15.13 8.34 31.37
C VAL A 271 -15.34 9.75 30.81
N ILE A 272 -14.31 10.36 30.21
CA ILE A 272 -14.42 11.67 29.54
C ILE A 272 -15.46 11.61 28.42
N GLY A 273 -15.43 10.56 27.59
CA GLY A 273 -16.39 10.34 26.51
C GLY A 273 -17.83 10.22 27.01
N VAL A 274 -18.07 9.41 28.04
CA VAL A 274 -19.39 9.23 28.67
C VAL A 274 -19.90 10.54 29.28
N VAL A 275 -19.05 11.26 30.02
CA VAL A 275 -19.42 12.55 30.64
C VAL A 275 -19.75 13.59 29.57
N THR A 276 -18.98 13.65 28.48
CA THR A 276 -19.23 14.56 27.36
C THR A 276 -20.59 14.26 26.70
N ILE A 277 -20.92 12.97 26.51
CA ILE A 277 -22.24 12.58 25.98
C ILE A 277 -23.36 12.92 26.98
N ALA A 278 -23.17 12.68 28.27
CA ALA A 278 -24.15 13.01 29.29
C ALA A 278 -24.48 14.51 29.29
N PHE A 279 -23.45 15.36 29.22
CA PHE A 279 -23.60 16.81 29.10
C PHE A 279 -24.38 17.22 27.84
N SER A 280 -24.09 16.59 26.70
CA SER A 280 -24.82 16.81 25.46
C SER A 280 -26.31 16.43 25.60
N LEU A 281 -26.62 15.28 26.20
CA LEU A 281 -27.99 14.80 26.39
C LEU A 281 -28.80 15.72 27.31
N ILE A 282 -28.20 16.16 28.42
CA ILE A 282 -28.82 17.11 29.36
C ILE A 282 -29.13 18.43 28.67
N ASP A 283 -28.21 18.95 27.86
CA ASP A 283 -28.44 20.18 27.10
C ASP A 283 -29.50 20.03 26.04
N ARG A 284 -29.58 18.87 25.41
CA ARG A 284 -30.63 18.59 24.44
C ARG A 284 -32.02 18.64 25.06
N ILE A 285 -32.15 18.24 26.33
CA ILE A 285 -33.40 18.35 27.09
C ILE A 285 -33.68 19.81 27.44
N ARG A 286 -32.68 20.54 27.95
CA ARG A 286 -32.80 21.96 28.33
C ARG A 286 -33.03 22.89 27.14
N ALA A 287 -32.51 22.55 25.97
CA ALA A 287 -32.68 23.29 24.71
C ALA A 287 -34.13 23.32 24.20
N ARG A 288 -35.05 22.58 24.82
CA ARG A 288 -36.49 22.73 24.59
C ARG A 288 -37.03 24.05 25.14
N VAL A 289 -36.36 24.63 26.14
CA VAL A 289 -36.79 25.84 26.85
C VAL A 289 -35.76 26.98 26.72
N LEU A 290 -34.46 26.65 26.76
CA LEU A 290 -33.37 27.62 26.72
C LEU A 290 -32.73 27.71 25.32
N THR A 291 -32.39 28.92 24.88
CA THR A 291 -31.75 29.18 23.57
C THR A 291 -30.23 29.30 23.65
N HIS A 292 -29.69 29.77 24.78
CA HIS A 292 -28.26 29.97 25.00
C HIS A 292 -27.74 29.16 26.20
N MET A 293 -26.46 28.82 26.15
CA MET A 293 -25.76 28.18 27.26
C MET A 293 -25.42 29.21 28.34
N LEU A 294 -25.61 28.84 29.62
CA LEU A 294 -25.21 29.68 30.75
C LEU A 294 -23.69 29.62 30.92
N LYS A 295 -23.04 30.75 31.25
CA LYS A 295 -21.57 30.81 31.47
C LYS A 295 -21.10 29.77 32.50
N ARG A 296 -21.85 29.60 33.59
CA ARG A 296 -21.57 28.61 34.64
C ARG A 296 -21.50 27.19 34.09
N ASP A 297 -22.40 26.83 33.19
CA ASP A 297 -22.47 25.47 32.65
C ASP A 297 -21.27 25.17 31.75
N VAL A 298 -20.78 26.17 31.01
CA VAL A 298 -19.53 26.08 30.24
C VAL A 298 -18.34 25.79 31.16
N TYR A 299 -18.22 26.54 32.26
CA TYR A 299 -17.14 26.34 33.22
C TYR A 299 -17.19 24.96 33.87
N ILE A 300 -18.38 24.50 34.29
CA ILE A 300 -18.54 23.18 34.90
C ILE A 300 -18.03 22.08 33.96
N ARG A 301 -18.37 22.15 32.66
CA ARG A 301 -17.95 21.14 31.67
C ARG A 301 -16.43 21.08 31.51
N ILE A 302 -15.83 22.23 31.24
CA ILE A 302 -14.38 22.35 31.02
C ILE A 302 -13.64 21.90 32.28
N LEU A 303 -14.07 22.38 33.45
CA LEU A 303 -13.46 21.99 34.73
C LEU A 303 -13.67 20.51 35.05
N THR A 304 -14.80 19.90 34.67
CA THR A 304 -15.04 18.47 34.87
C THR A 304 -14.09 17.63 34.03
N ILE A 305 -13.92 17.95 32.74
CA ILE A 305 -12.99 17.25 31.85
C ILE A 305 -11.56 17.40 32.34
N ILE A 306 -11.16 18.63 32.70
CA ILE A 306 -9.83 18.90 33.27
C ILE A 306 -9.63 18.14 34.58
N ALA A 307 -10.63 18.11 35.47
CA ALA A 307 -10.54 17.40 36.74
C ALA A 307 -10.35 15.89 36.52
N ILE A 308 -11.09 15.28 35.58
CA ILE A 308 -10.90 13.86 35.24
C ILE A 308 -9.48 13.64 34.70
N ALA A 309 -9.01 14.49 33.78
CA ALA A 309 -7.67 14.38 33.22
C ALA A 309 -6.56 14.51 34.29
N ILE A 310 -6.71 15.44 35.24
CA ILE A 310 -5.79 15.61 36.37
C ILE A 310 -5.82 14.40 37.29
N ILE A 311 -7.00 13.85 37.60
CA ILE A 311 -7.13 12.66 38.45
C ILE A 311 -6.44 11.46 37.78
N VAL A 312 -6.73 11.21 36.50
CA VAL A 312 -6.14 10.10 35.74
C VAL A 312 -4.63 10.27 35.62
N GLY A 313 -4.16 11.46 35.21
CA GLY A 313 -2.73 11.76 35.11
C GLY A 313 -2.01 11.69 36.46
N GLY A 314 -2.67 12.11 37.55
CA GLY A 314 -2.15 11.98 38.90
C GLY A 314 -2.00 10.53 39.34
N ILE A 315 -3.00 9.68 39.06
CA ILE A 315 -2.93 8.23 39.33
C ILE A 315 -1.78 7.60 38.54
N MET A 316 -1.69 7.90 37.24
CA MET A 316 -0.62 7.38 36.37
C MET A 316 0.77 7.82 36.87
N SER A 317 0.92 9.10 37.23
CA SER A 317 2.19 9.64 37.76
C SER A 317 2.60 9.01 39.10
N VAL A 318 1.64 8.74 39.99
CA VAL A 318 1.92 8.00 41.23
C VAL A 318 2.37 6.58 40.91
N ASN A 319 1.70 5.93 39.96
CA ASN A 319 2.03 4.57 39.54
C ASN A 319 3.40 4.49 38.88
N ASP A 320 3.77 5.47 38.05
CA ASP A 320 5.12 5.62 37.49
C ASP A 320 6.17 5.77 38.60
N SER A 321 5.88 6.60 39.61
CA SER A 321 6.80 6.79 40.74
C SER A 321 7.02 5.48 41.53
N ILE A 322 5.98 4.64 41.66
CA ILE A 322 6.09 3.32 42.27
C ILE A 322 6.87 2.37 41.37
N ALA A 323 6.58 2.38 40.07
CA ALA A 323 7.25 1.55 39.08
C ALA A 323 8.75 1.87 38.99
N ASP A 324 9.15 3.13 39.09
CA ASP A 324 10.56 3.53 39.14
C ASP A 324 11.28 2.95 40.37
N ALA A 325 10.62 2.96 41.53
CA ALA A 325 11.14 2.35 42.75
C ALA A 325 11.15 0.81 42.71
N ARG A 326 10.24 0.18 41.96
CA ARG A 326 10.03 -1.28 41.90
C ARG A 326 9.97 -1.81 40.47
N LYS A 327 10.96 -1.42 39.67
CA LYS A 327 10.95 -1.63 38.21
C LYS A 327 10.75 -3.08 37.78
N ILE A 328 11.38 -4.04 38.49
CA ILE A 328 11.26 -5.46 38.16
C ILE A 328 9.84 -5.97 38.40
N GLU A 329 9.19 -5.58 39.51
CA GLU A 329 7.84 -6.05 39.87
C GLU A 329 6.76 -5.41 38.99
N PHE A 330 6.91 -4.12 38.65
CA PHE A 330 5.91 -3.36 37.92
C PHE A 330 6.06 -3.43 36.40
N LEU A 331 7.29 -3.30 35.89
CA LEU A 331 7.55 -3.32 34.44
C LEU A 331 7.85 -4.73 33.94
N GLY A 332 8.52 -5.55 34.76
CA GLY A 332 8.97 -6.90 34.39
C GLY A 332 7.91 -7.78 33.73
N PRO A 333 6.66 -7.86 34.24
CA PRO A 333 5.63 -8.69 33.63
C PRO A 333 5.27 -8.27 32.20
N TYR A 334 5.21 -6.95 31.95
CA TYR A 334 4.88 -6.39 30.64
C TYR A 334 6.07 -6.53 29.67
N THR A 335 7.30 -6.29 30.13
CA THR A 335 8.51 -6.53 29.34
C THR A 335 8.65 -8.01 28.97
N ALA A 336 8.28 -8.95 29.85
CA ALA A 336 8.28 -10.38 29.53
C ALA A 336 7.30 -10.70 28.38
N GLN A 337 6.11 -10.08 28.37
CA GLN A 337 5.17 -10.22 27.25
C GLN A 337 5.72 -9.61 25.96
N GLN A 338 6.32 -8.42 26.03
CA GLN A 338 6.96 -7.78 24.88
C GLN A 338 8.05 -8.66 24.28
N ILE A 339 8.92 -9.24 25.11
CA ILE A 339 9.94 -10.20 24.66
C ILE A 339 9.25 -11.41 24.00
N GLY A 340 8.20 -11.97 24.59
CA GLY A 340 7.46 -13.10 24.04
C GLY A 340 6.89 -12.85 22.66
N VAL A 341 6.13 -11.76 22.51
CA VAL A 341 5.52 -11.35 21.24
C VAL A 341 6.60 -11.06 20.21
N ASN A 342 7.60 -10.25 20.53
CA ASN A 342 8.63 -9.87 19.55
C ASN A 342 9.53 -11.04 19.14
N ARG A 343 9.83 -11.98 20.04
CA ARG A 343 10.50 -13.23 19.66
C ARG A 343 9.66 -14.07 18.70
N TYR A 344 8.35 -14.09 18.87
CA TYR A 344 7.45 -14.66 17.89
C TYR A 344 7.52 -13.86 16.58
N LEU A 345 7.25 -12.54 16.59
CA LEU A 345 7.24 -11.68 15.40
C LEU A 345 8.55 -11.71 14.59
N GLY A 346 9.70 -11.99 15.20
CA GLY A 346 11.00 -12.14 14.51
C GLY A 346 11.45 -13.58 14.24
N GLU A 347 10.64 -14.60 14.52
CA GLU A 347 11.05 -16.02 14.50
C GLU A 347 12.31 -16.34 15.31
N LEU A 348 12.61 -15.56 16.35
CA LEU A 348 13.84 -15.70 17.13
C LEU A 348 13.91 -17.04 17.88
N ASN A 349 12.76 -17.71 18.07
CA ASN A 349 12.70 -19.05 18.64
C ASN A 349 13.17 -20.15 17.67
N LYS A 350 13.25 -19.86 16.36
CA LYS A 350 13.80 -20.76 15.35
C LYS A 350 15.31 -20.57 15.14
N ILE A 351 15.88 -19.49 15.68
CA ILE A 351 17.29 -19.19 15.55
C ILE A 351 18.08 -20.04 16.56
N THR A 352 19.07 -20.76 16.06
CA THR A 352 20.05 -21.46 16.90
C THR A 352 21.33 -20.65 16.91
N GLU A 353 21.70 -20.11 18.08
CA GLU A 353 22.95 -19.38 18.25
C GLU A 353 24.09 -20.38 18.51
N ASN A 354 25.08 -20.40 17.62
CA ASN A 354 26.31 -21.16 17.79
C ASN A 354 27.46 -20.19 18.10
N THR A 355 28.05 -20.27 19.29
CA THR A 355 29.26 -19.49 19.62
C THR A 355 30.49 -20.23 19.12
N HIS A 356 31.25 -19.64 18.20
CA HIS A 356 32.53 -20.16 17.74
C HIS A 356 33.69 -19.48 18.48
N ASP A 357 34.37 -20.21 19.35
CA ASP A 357 35.63 -19.76 19.97
C ASP A 357 36.81 -20.20 19.09
N VAL A 358 37.19 -19.35 18.14
CA VAL A 358 38.28 -19.63 17.18
C VAL A 358 39.62 -19.57 17.91
N LYS A 359 40.09 -20.72 18.40
CA LYS A 359 41.44 -20.86 18.98
C LYS A 359 42.44 -21.13 17.87
N LEU A 360 43.36 -20.18 17.64
CA LEU A 360 44.48 -20.37 16.72
C LEU A 360 45.45 -21.40 17.31
N GLN A 361 45.48 -22.60 16.72
CA GLN A 361 46.48 -23.61 17.04
C GLN A 361 47.69 -23.43 16.11
N SER A 362 48.88 -23.30 16.69
CA SER A 362 50.12 -23.24 15.92
C SER A 362 50.42 -24.60 15.30
N ILE A 363 50.59 -24.64 13.99
CA ILE A 363 50.99 -25.82 13.24
C ILE A 363 52.47 -25.70 12.91
N SER A 364 53.24 -26.77 13.10
CA SER A 364 54.65 -26.82 12.68
C SER A 364 54.76 -26.65 11.16
N PRO A 365 55.75 -25.89 10.63
CA PRO A 365 55.94 -25.71 9.19
C PRO A 365 55.97 -27.01 8.38
N ASN A 366 56.52 -28.08 8.95
CA ASN A 366 56.62 -29.39 8.29
C ASN A 366 55.27 -30.08 8.10
N ASN A 367 54.24 -29.70 8.88
CA ASN A 367 52.92 -30.32 8.85
C ASN A 367 51.90 -29.49 8.05
N ILE A 368 52.26 -28.29 7.57
CA ILE A 368 51.34 -27.40 6.85
C ILE A 368 50.73 -28.08 5.63
N GLN A 369 51.54 -28.75 4.79
CA GLN A 369 51.05 -29.44 3.59
C GLN A 369 50.01 -30.54 3.93
N SER A 370 50.32 -31.39 4.91
CA SER A 370 49.39 -32.42 5.38
C SER A 370 48.13 -31.81 5.99
N PHE A 371 48.25 -30.70 6.69
CA PHE A 371 47.11 -30.01 7.31
C PHE A 371 46.21 -29.37 6.24
N ILE A 372 46.77 -28.76 5.21
CA ILE A 372 46.01 -28.22 4.07
C ILE A 372 45.23 -29.35 3.38
N GLN A 373 45.89 -30.47 3.09
CA GLN A 373 45.23 -31.63 2.45
C GLN A 373 44.11 -32.21 3.31
N GLN A 374 44.29 -32.28 4.63
CA GLN A 374 43.28 -32.82 5.55
C GLN A 374 42.06 -31.91 5.73
N ASN A 375 42.18 -30.61 5.43
CA ASN A 375 41.12 -29.63 5.58
C ASN A 375 40.74 -28.98 4.23
N ASN A 376 41.05 -29.66 3.12
CA ASN A 376 40.77 -29.17 1.77
C ASN A 376 39.28 -28.84 1.58
N ASP A 377 38.40 -29.65 2.16
CA ASP A 377 36.94 -29.45 2.14
C ASP A 377 36.49 -28.08 2.67
N VAL A 378 37.22 -27.54 3.65
CA VAL A 378 36.98 -26.20 4.21
C VAL A 378 37.79 -25.15 3.46
N LEU A 379 39.07 -25.40 3.20
CA LEU A 379 39.98 -24.42 2.62
C LEU A 379 39.62 -24.06 1.17
N ASP A 380 39.09 -25.00 0.40
CA ASP A 380 38.69 -24.79 -1.00
C ASP A 380 37.41 -23.96 -1.12
N VAL A 381 36.66 -23.79 -0.03
CA VAL A 381 35.46 -22.95 0.04
C VAL A 381 35.67 -21.61 0.75
N ILE A 382 36.91 -21.31 1.17
CA ILE A 382 37.25 -20.02 1.76
C ILE A 382 37.31 -18.97 0.66
N ARG A 383 36.45 -17.97 0.82
CA ARG A 383 36.50 -16.76 0.00
C ARG A 383 37.75 -15.95 0.32
N VAL A 384 38.64 -15.84 -0.67
CA VAL A 384 39.82 -14.96 -0.60
C VAL A 384 39.53 -13.62 -1.27
N TRP A 385 38.66 -13.61 -2.30
CA TRP A 385 38.28 -12.41 -3.02
C TRP A 385 37.03 -11.77 -2.42
N ASP A 386 37.12 -10.50 -2.04
CA ASP A 386 35.94 -9.73 -1.65
C ASP A 386 35.14 -9.25 -2.87
N TRP A 387 33.95 -8.70 -2.62
CA TRP A 387 33.02 -8.23 -3.65
C TRP A 387 33.67 -7.19 -4.58
N THR A 388 34.42 -6.24 -4.01
CA THR A 388 35.05 -5.14 -4.77
C THR A 388 36.18 -5.66 -5.67
N ALA A 389 37.02 -6.55 -5.14
CA ALA A 389 38.14 -7.13 -5.86
C ALA A 389 37.65 -8.07 -6.98
N ALA A 390 36.62 -8.86 -6.72
CA ALA A 390 36.00 -9.72 -7.72
C ALA A 390 35.39 -8.89 -8.86
N PHE A 391 34.62 -7.87 -8.52
CA PHE A 391 34.01 -6.95 -9.48
C PHE A 391 35.07 -6.23 -10.34
N ALA A 392 36.13 -5.70 -9.72
CA ALA A 392 37.22 -5.04 -10.43
C ALA A 392 37.95 -5.99 -11.40
N LYS A 393 38.01 -7.29 -11.07
CA LYS A 393 38.63 -8.32 -11.91
C LYS A 393 37.73 -8.78 -13.06
N LEU A 394 36.42 -8.86 -12.83
CA LEU A 394 35.45 -9.20 -13.88
C LEU A 394 35.21 -8.05 -14.85
N LYS A 395 35.37 -6.80 -14.40
CA LYS A 395 35.01 -5.62 -15.22
C LYS A 395 35.66 -5.55 -16.60
N PRO A 396 36.96 -5.82 -16.76
CA PRO A 396 37.61 -5.82 -18.07
C PRO A 396 37.08 -6.89 -19.05
N GLU A 397 36.44 -7.95 -18.56
CA GLU A 397 35.95 -9.07 -19.40
C GLU A 397 34.77 -8.71 -20.29
N ILE A 398 34.00 -7.66 -19.95
CA ILE A 398 33.00 -7.08 -20.87
C ILE A 398 33.67 -6.56 -22.14
N GLY A 399 34.93 -6.10 -22.04
CA GLY A 399 35.64 -5.46 -23.13
C GLY A 399 35.06 -4.09 -23.51
N LEU A 400 35.20 -3.72 -24.78
CA LEU A 400 34.75 -2.42 -25.32
C LEU A 400 33.33 -2.48 -25.89
N ILE A 401 32.41 -3.16 -25.20
CA ILE A 401 31.02 -3.26 -25.62
C ILE A 401 30.25 -2.06 -25.03
N PRO A 402 29.84 -1.07 -25.85
CA PRO A 402 29.30 0.20 -25.32
C PRO A 402 27.84 0.12 -24.85
N TYR A 403 27.21 -1.05 -24.99
CA TYR A 403 25.78 -1.27 -24.74
C TYR A 403 25.50 -2.30 -23.63
N VAL A 404 26.53 -2.76 -22.92
CA VAL A 404 26.41 -3.67 -21.78
C VAL A 404 27.14 -3.07 -20.59
N ASP A 405 26.54 -3.19 -19.40
CA ASP A 405 27.17 -2.84 -18.13
C ASP A 405 26.84 -3.90 -17.08
N PHE A 406 27.50 -3.87 -15.93
CA PHE A 406 27.17 -4.73 -14.80
C PHE A 406 25.98 -4.18 -14.02
N GLU A 407 25.13 -5.09 -13.54
CA GLU A 407 24.10 -4.76 -12.56
C GLU A 407 24.59 -5.06 -11.14
N ASP A 408 24.71 -6.34 -10.80
CA ASP A 408 25.18 -6.79 -9.50
C ASP A 408 26.24 -7.90 -9.63
N ASN A 409 26.82 -8.28 -8.50
CA ASN A 409 27.79 -9.35 -8.36
C ASN A 409 27.49 -10.19 -7.12
N ASP A 410 26.90 -11.35 -7.37
CA ASP A 410 26.39 -12.26 -6.35
C ASP A 410 27.37 -13.38 -6.05
N ILE A 411 27.16 -14.02 -4.90
CA ILE A 411 27.85 -15.29 -4.61
C ILE A 411 26.92 -16.45 -4.92
N LEU A 412 27.34 -17.26 -5.88
CA LEU A 412 26.70 -18.51 -6.21
C LEU A 412 27.53 -19.70 -5.75
N ARG A 413 26.85 -20.80 -5.44
CA ARG A 413 27.50 -22.06 -5.07
C ARG A 413 27.18 -23.12 -6.12
N PHE A 414 28.21 -23.67 -6.75
CA PHE A 414 28.10 -24.78 -7.68
C PHE A 414 29.09 -25.88 -7.29
N ASN A 415 28.64 -27.13 -7.23
CA ASN A 415 29.49 -28.30 -6.96
C ASN A 415 30.44 -28.10 -5.77
N ASP A 416 29.91 -27.62 -4.65
CA ASP A 416 30.66 -27.31 -3.42
C ASP A 416 31.73 -26.20 -3.54
N LYS A 417 31.82 -25.49 -4.66
CA LYS A 417 32.65 -24.29 -4.81
C LYS A 417 31.82 -23.01 -4.79
N LEU A 418 32.46 -21.92 -4.40
CA LEU A 418 31.87 -20.58 -4.39
C LEU A 418 32.39 -19.78 -5.58
N TYR A 419 31.49 -19.05 -6.21
CA TYR A 419 31.78 -18.20 -7.35
C TYR A 419 31.17 -16.82 -7.15
N TRP A 420 31.92 -15.79 -7.51
CA TRP A 420 31.39 -14.46 -7.77
C TRP A 420 30.82 -14.44 -9.18
N THR A 421 29.52 -14.18 -9.30
CA THR A 421 28.81 -14.15 -10.58
C THR A 421 28.23 -12.78 -10.78
N ALA A 422 28.78 -12.06 -11.76
CA ALA A 422 28.34 -10.72 -12.08
C ALA A 422 27.28 -10.76 -13.19
N SER A 423 26.10 -10.24 -12.89
CA SER A 423 24.99 -10.12 -13.83
C SER A 423 25.21 -8.90 -14.72
N MET A 424 24.83 -9.02 -15.99
CA MET A 424 24.96 -7.96 -16.98
C MET A 424 23.58 -7.43 -17.40
N LYS A 425 23.52 -6.12 -17.61
CA LYS A 425 22.35 -5.39 -18.11
C LYS A 425 22.63 -4.72 -19.45
N PRO A 426 21.60 -4.57 -20.30
CA PRO A 426 21.71 -3.72 -21.48
C PRO A 426 21.60 -2.24 -21.08
N ILE A 427 22.42 -1.39 -21.70
CA ILE A 427 22.36 0.08 -21.60
C ILE A 427 22.24 0.71 -22.98
N LEU A 428 21.60 1.87 -23.08
CA LEU A 428 21.57 2.62 -24.33
C LEU A 428 22.88 3.41 -24.49
N PRO A 429 23.66 3.20 -25.57
CA PRO A 429 24.87 3.98 -25.80
C PRO A 429 24.57 5.47 -25.92
N THR A 430 25.45 6.31 -25.35
CA THR A 430 25.31 7.78 -25.39
C THR A 430 25.41 8.36 -26.81
N SER A 431 25.92 7.59 -27.77
CA SER A 431 26.00 7.96 -29.19
C SER A 431 24.69 7.82 -29.95
N VAL A 432 23.65 7.19 -29.36
CA VAL A 432 22.35 7.02 -30.02
C VAL A 432 21.65 8.38 -30.14
N ALA A 433 21.30 8.75 -31.37
CA ALA A 433 20.59 9.99 -31.66
C ALA A 433 19.17 9.98 -31.05
N ALA A 434 18.70 11.14 -30.60
CA ALA A 434 17.39 11.27 -29.96
C ALA A 434 16.23 10.79 -30.85
N GLY A 435 16.33 10.97 -32.18
CA GLY A 435 15.32 10.52 -33.14
C GLY A 435 15.22 8.99 -33.28
N ASP A 436 16.31 8.27 -32.99
CA ASP A 436 16.38 6.81 -33.13
C ASP A 436 16.23 6.08 -31.79
N ARG A 437 16.12 6.83 -30.69
CA ARG A 437 16.11 6.28 -29.33
C ARG A 437 15.01 5.24 -29.14
N TRP A 438 13.77 5.57 -29.49
CA TRP A 438 12.64 4.65 -29.35
C TRP A 438 12.89 3.35 -30.12
N TYR A 439 13.36 3.42 -31.37
CA TYR A 439 13.64 2.21 -32.16
C TYR A 439 14.73 1.35 -31.49
N ASN A 440 15.80 1.97 -31.02
CA ASN A 440 16.92 1.28 -30.41
C ASN A 440 16.57 0.62 -29.07
N GLU A 441 15.82 1.31 -28.22
CA GLU A 441 15.39 0.81 -26.90
C GLU A 441 14.43 -0.38 -27.00
N HIS A 442 13.58 -0.40 -28.03
CA HIS A 442 12.49 -1.37 -28.12
C HIS A 442 12.77 -2.52 -29.10
N LEU A 443 13.62 -2.33 -30.12
CA LEU A 443 13.83 -3.32 -31.20
C LEU A 443 15.28 -3.79 -31.35
N VAL A 444 16.28 -3.06 -30.84
CA VAL A 444 17.71 -3.36 -31.03
C VAL A 444 18.38 -3.84 -29.74
N TYR A 445 18.41 -2.99 -28.72
CA TYR A 445 19.03 -3.25 -27.42
C TYR A 445 18.04 -3.99 -26.50
N THR A 446 17.66 -5.20 -26.91
CA THR A 446 16.58 -5.98 -26.27
C THR A 446 17.07 -6.98 -25.23
N HIS A 447 18.34 -7.37 -25.25
CA HIS A 447 18.89 -8.44 -24.42
C HIS A 447 20.40 -8.27 -24.25
N VAL A 448 20.97 -9.05 -23.33
CA VAL A 448 22.41 -9.24 -23.21
C VAL A 448 22.79 -10.61 -23.78
N PRO A 449 23.70 -10.70 -24.78
CA PRO A 449 24.08 -11.98 -25.39
C PRO A 449 24.78 -12.95 -24.44
N THR A 450 25.67 -12.42 -23.58
CA THR A 450 26.32 -13.14 -22.49
C THR A 450 25.92 -12.45 -21.21
N GLY A 451 25.04 -13.06 -20.43
CA GLY A 451 24.40 -12.42 -19.29
C GLY A 451 25.15 -12.50 -17.96
N PHE A 452 26.11 -13.43 -17.86
CA PHE A 452 26.87 -13.66 -16.63
C PHE A 452 28.36 -13.79 -16.89
N LEU A 453 29.17 -13.20 -16.02
CA LEU A 453 30.61 -13.45 -15.90
C LEU A 453 30.89 -14.09 -14.53
N THR A 454 31.77 -15.08 -14.49
CA THR A 454 31.99 -15.90 -13.29
C THR A 454 33.45 -15.93 -12.89
N LEU A 455 33.71 -15.78 -11.59
CA LEU A 455 35.03 -15.82 -10.98
C LEU A 455 35.00 -16.79 -9.80
N GLU A 456 35.89 -17.77 -9.75
CA GLU A 456 36.02 -18.64 -8.58
C GLU A 456 36.46 -17.80 -7.36
N ALA A 457 35.75 -17.92 -6.24
CA ALA A 457 35.93 -17.03 -5.09
C ALA A 457 37.19 -17.31 -4.25
N THR A 458 37.77 -18.52 -4.39
CA THR A 458 38.94 -18.96 -3.61
C THR A 458 40.23 -18.60 -4.32
N ASP A 459 40.43 -19.06 -5.56
CA ASP A 459 41.67 -18.77 -6.30
C ASP A 459 41.60 -17.50 -7.18
N GLY A 460 40.39 -16.97 -7.43
CA GLY A 460 40.16 -15.81 -8.27
C GLY A 460 40.31 -16.11 -9.75
N GLN A 461 40.20 -17.34 -10.23
CA GLN A 461 40.25 -17.63 -11.66
C GLN A 461 38.91 -17.28 -12.32
N ILE A 462 38.98 -16.68 -13.50
CA ILE A 462 37.79 -16.42 -14.32
C ILE A 462 37.41 -17.75 -14.96
N VAL A 463 36.14 -18.12 -14.84
CA VAL A 463 35.59 -19.38 -15.34
C VAL A 463 34.51 -19.05 -16.38
N ASP A 464 34.42 -19.86 -17.43
CA ASP A 464 33.38 -19.68 -18.44
C ASP A 464 32.01 -19.95 -17.81
N SER A 465 31.11 -18.96 -17.86
CA SER A 465 29.76 -19.10 -17.33
C SER A 465 28.94 -20.15 -18.07
N SER A 466 29.37 -20.59 -19.26
CA SER A 466 28.76 -21.70 -19.99
C SER A 466 28.87 -23.06 -19.29
N GLU A 467 29.79 -23.20 -18.33
CA GLU A 467 29.88 -24.41 -17.50
C GLU A 467 28.71 -24.54 -16.51
N PHE A 468 28.00 -23.44 -16.25
CA PHE A 468 26.89 -23.36 -15.28
C PHE A 468 25.56 -23.01 -15.96
N PHE A 469 25.57 -22.05 -16.89
CA PHE A 469 24.39 -21.49 -17.53
C PHE A 469 24.40 -21.77 -19.03
N ASP A 470 23.66 -22.79 -19.45
CA ASP A 470 23.41 -23.06 -20.88
C ASP A 470 22.70 -21.88 -21.56
N GLN A 471 21.70 -21.31 -20.88
CA GLN A 471 20.99 -20.13 -21.34
C GLN A 471 21.72 -18.85 -20.90
N ARG A 472 22.57 -18.34 -21.79
CA ARG A 472 23.39 -17.15 -21.54
C ARG A 472 22.76 -15.83 -21.98
N ALA A 473 21.83 -15.86 -22.93
CA ALA A 473 21.15 -14.66 -23.39
C ALA A 473 20.06 -14.24 -22.39
N ILE A 474 20.19 -13.03 -21.83
CA ILE A 474 19.26 -12.49 -20.84
C ILE A 474 18.31 -11.49 -21.50
N TYR A 475 17.04 -11.87 -21.56
CA TYR A 475 15.93 -11.01 -21.98
C TYR A 475 15.10 -10.47 -20.80
N TYR A 476 15.25 -11.09 -19.63
CA TYR A 476 14.61 -10.76 -18.36
C TYR A 476 15.67 -10.83 -17.27
N GLY A 477 15.86 -9.75 -16.52
CA GLY A 477 16.96 -9.61 -15.57
C GLY A 477 16.79 -8.33 -14.77
N GLU A 478 17.87 -7.82 -14.22
CA GLU A 478 17.84 -6.69 -13.30
C GLU A 478 18.32 -5.40 -13.99
N GLY A 479 17.60 -4.31 -13.74
CA GLY A 479 18.05 -2.95 -14.01
C GLY A 479 18.35 -2.58 -15.47
N GLY A 480 19.03 -1.45 -15.63
CA GLY A 480 19.40 -0.90 -16.94
C GLY A 480 18.20 -0.59 -17.82
N LEU A 481 18.26 -0.97 -19.10
CA LEU A 481 17.11 -0.83 -20.00
C LEU A 481 15.96 -1.77 -19.67
N LEU A 482 16.20 -2.89 -18.97
CA LEU A 482 15.14 -3.86 -18.65
C LEU A 482 14.11 -3.28 -17.66
N GLU A 483 14.55 -2.39 -16.76
CA GLU A 483 13.71 -1.64 -15.81
C GLU A 483 12.89 -0.54 -16.49
N GLN A 484 13.39 0.03 -17.58
CA GLN A 484 12.85 1.27 -18.14
C GLN A 484 11.99 1.03 -19.37
N THR A 485 12.18 -0.09 -20.07
CA THR A 485 11.58 -0.30 -21.39
C THR A 485 11.04 -1.72 -21.57
N TRP A 486 10.00 -1.82 -22.38
CA TRP A 486 9.61 -3.08 -23.00
C TRP A 486 10.41 -3.25 -24.30
N SER A 487 10.39 -4.46 -24.86
CA SER A 487 10.97 -4.71 -26.19
C SER A 487 10.02 -5.51 -27.04
N ALA A 488 10.14 -5.41 -28.36
CA ALA A 488 9.24 -6.09 -29.28
C ALA A 488 9.92 -6.48 -30.58
N TYR A 489 9.21 -7.31 -31.35
CA TYR A 489 9.57 -7.63 -32.72
C TYR A 489 8.33 -8.01 -33.55
N PRO A 490 8.30 -7.70 -34.85
CA PRO A 490 7.24 -8.19 -35.73
C PRO A 490 7.41 -9.70 -35.94
N ILE A 491 6.30 -10.44 -35.93
CA ILE A 491 6.33 -11.91 -36.03
C ILE A 491 6.85 -12.37 -37.39
N ASN A 492 6.66 -11.55 -38.43
CA ASN A 492 7.05 -11.85 -39.79
C ASN A 492 8.45 -11.30 -40.16
N ARG A 493 9.36 -11.14 -39.18
CA ARG A 493 10.73 -10.61 -39.39
C ARG A 493 11.65 -11.47 -40.28
N GLY A 494 11.24 -12.69 -40.64
CA GLY A 494 12.08 -13.61 -41.43
C GLY A 494 13.35 -14.03 -40.67
N ASP A 495 14.43 -14.32 -41.40
CA ASP A 495 15.72 -14.78 -40.84
C ASP A 495 16.63 -13.64 -40.36
N VAL A 496 16.24 -12.37 -40.55
CA VAL A 496 17.05 -11.20 -40.19
C VAL A 496 16.42 -10.46 -39.01
N SER A 497 17.14 -10.41 -37.90
CA SER A 497 16.73 -9.68 -36.70
C SER A 497 17.39 -8.31 -36.62
N ALA A 498 16.64 -7.32 -36.13
CA ALA A 498 17.19 -6.02 -35.74
C ALA A 498 17.90 -6.06 -34.39
N GLU A 499 17.69 -7.12 -33.61
CA GLU A 499 18.33 -7.33 -32.32
C GLU A 499 19.85 -7.49 -32.49
N LEU A 500 20.60 -7.11 -31.45
CA LEU A 500 22.05 -7.24 -31.45
C LEU A 500 22.52 -8.66 -31.77
N GLY A 501 23.57 -8.76 -32.60
CA GLY A 501 24.13 -10.04 -33.03
C GLY A 501 23.22 -10.86 -33.95
N GLY A 502 22.11 -10.29 -34.45
CA GLY A 502 21.12 -11.02 -35.24
C GLY A 502 20.32 -12.02 -34.40
N ALA A 503 20.26 -11.84 -33.07
CA ALA A 503 19.58 -12.75 -32.17
C ALA A 503 18.08 -12.85 -32.45
N LEU A 504 17.52 -14.03 -32.26
CA LEU A 504 16.09 -14.29 -32.38
C LEU A 504 15.59 -14.86 -31.06
N TYR A 505 14.81 -14.07 -30.32
CA TYR A 505 14.14 -14.58 -29.14
C TYR A 505 13.27 -15.80 -29.49
N ASN A 506 13.50 -16.91 -28.79
CA ASN A 506 12.81 -18.19 -28.95
C ASN A 506 12.15 -18.68 -27.65
N GLY A 507 12.15 -17.85 -26.61
CA GLY A 507 11.54 -18.18 -25.32
C GLY A 507 10.01 -18.06 -25.35
N ALA A 508 9.39 -18.50 -24.26
CA ALA A 508 7.93 -18.49 -24.10
C ALA A 508 7.38 -17.20 -23.46
N GLY A 509 8.23 -16.25 -23.07
CA GLY A 509 7.82 -14.99 -22.46
C GLY A 509 7.27 -13.98 -23.46
N GLY A 510 6.56 -12.96 -22.97
CA GLY A 510 5.95 -11.92 -23.78
C GLY A 510 4.57 -12.28 -24.34
N LEU A 511 3.99 -11.35 -25.08
CA LEU A 511 2.64 -11.45 -25.65
C LEU A 511 2.62 -10.94 -27.09
N THR A 512 1.98 -11.70 -27.96
CA THR A 512 1.67 -11.26 -29.32
C THR A 512 0.37 -10.47 -29.35
N ILE A 513 0.42 -9.24 -29.89
CA ILE A 513 -0.76 -8.41 -30.12
C ILE A 513 -0.89 -8.00 -31.59
N ALA A 514 -2.11 -8.10 -32.11
CA ALA A 514 -2.44 -7.71 -33.47
C ALA A 514 -3.02 -6.27 -33.52
N PRO A 515 -2.86 -5.56 -34.64
CA PRO A 515 -3.62 -4.34 -34.92
C PRO A 515 -5.15 -4.56 -34.77
N PRO A 516 -5.92 -3.60 -34.23
CA PRO A 516 -5.52 -2.25 -33.81
C PRO A 516 -5.03 -2.17 -32.36
N LEU A 517 -5.02 -3.27 -31.59
CA LEU A 517 -4.62 -3.25 -30.17
C LEU A 517 -3.16 -2.83 -30.00
N SER A 518 -2.28 -3.24 -30.93
CA SER A 518 -0.89 -2.78 -30.96
C SER A 518 -0.76 -1.27 -31.09
N TRP A 519 -1.63 -0.61 -31.87
CA TRP A 519 -1.60 0.85 -32.05
C TRP A 519 -2.03 1.61 -30.79
N VAL A 520 -2.93 1.01 -30.00
CA VAL A 520 -3.40 1.61 -28.74
C VAL A 520 -2.35 1.45 -27.64
N PHE A 521 -1.68 0.29 -27.61
CA PHE A 521 -0.55 0.04 -26.70
C PHE A 521 0.62 0.98 -27.02
N GLU A 522 1.02 1.04 -28.29
CA GLU A 522 2.14 1.86 -28.75
C GLU A 522 1.82 2.43 -30.15
N PRO A 523 1.48 3.74 -30.23
CA PRO A 523 1.11 4.40 -31.47
C PRO A 523 2.16 4.34 -32.59
N ASN A 524 3.45 4.21 -32.27
CA ASN A 524 4.50 4.06 -33.29
C ASN A 524 4.30 2.81 -34.16
N PHE A 525 3.66 1.76 -33.64
CA PHE A 525 3.32 0.58 -34.43
C PHE A 525 2.30 0.84 -35.54
N LEU A 526 1.48 1.89 -35.44
CA LEU A 526 0.60 2.29 -36.54
C LEU A 526 1.39 2.70 -37.78
N LEU A 527 2.57 3.29 -37.60
CA LEU A 527 3.42 3.77 -38.70
C LEU A 527 4.42 2.71 -39.16
N SER A 528 5.03 1.99 -38.21
CA SER A 528 6.08 1.01 -38.50
C SER A 528 5.54 -0.36 -38.90
N PHE A 529 4.48 -0.84 -38.23
CA PHE A 529 3.93 -2.19 -38.41
C PHE A 529 2.39 -2.15 -38.49
N PRO A 530 1.81 -1.42 -39.47
CA PRO A 530 0.37 -1.14 -39.52
C PRO A 530 -0.48 -2.42 -39.63
N THR A 531 0.01 -3.44 -40.32
CA THR A 531 -0.75 -4.66 -40.63
C THR A 531 -0.21 -5.92 -39.98
N GLU A 532 0.90 -5.81 -39.24
CA GLU A 532 1.61 -6.97 -38.71
C GLU A 532 1.39 -7.13 -37.21
N PRO A 533 1.13 -8.35 -36.73
CA PRO A 533 1.20 -8.64 -35.30
C PRO A 533 2.62 -8.46 -34.78
N VAL A 534 2.71 -7.87 -33.60
CA VAL A 534 3.97 -7.58 -32.91
C VAL A 534 4.00 -8.39 -31.62
N HIS A 535 5.11 -9.10 -31.40
CA HIS A 535 5.37 -9.78 -30.14
C HIS A 535 6.10 -8.85 -29.19
N ILE A 536 5.62 -8.71 -27.95
CA ILE A 536 6.06 -7.71 -27.00
C ILE A 536 6.46 -8.39 -25.69
N MET A 537 7.68 -8.16 -25.25
CA MET A 537 8.23 -8.54 -23.96
C MET A 537 8.13 -7.35 -23.01
N ARG A 538 7.26 -7.45 -22.01
CA ARG A 538 7.01 -6.43 -20.97
C ARG A 538 7.44 -6.95 -19.62
N TYR A 539 7.54 -6.06 -18.62
CA TYR A 539 7.95 -6.40 -17.25
C TYR A 539 9.26 -7.20 -17.29
N LYS A 540 10.26 -6.59 -17.93
CA LYS A 540 11.53 -7.24 -18.22
C LYS A 540 12.44 -7.26 -17.01
N ASP A 541 12.34 -6.22 -16.20
CA ASP A 541 12.84 -6.22 -14.85
C ASP A 541 12.08 -7.24 -13.98
N ILE A 542 12.85 -8.09 -13.32
CA ILE A 542 12.30 -9.19 -12.53
C ILE A 542 11.55 -8.71 -11.30
N THR A 543 11.99 -7.62 -10.67
CA THR A 543 11.33 -7.04 -9.50
C THR A 543 10.01 -6.39 -9.91
N GLU A 544 9.99 -5.60 -10.98
CA GLU A 544 8.75 -5.02 -11.52
C GLU A 544 7.73 -6.11 -11.88
N ARG A 545 8.21 -7.19 -12.51
CA ARG A 545 7.38 -8.34 -12.86
C ARG A 545 6.80 -9.01 -11.62
N MET A 546 7.61 -9.26 -10.61
CA MET A 546 7.14 -9.90 -9.38
C MET A 546 6.18 -9.00 -8.60
N GLN A 547 6.41 -7.69 -8.53
CA GLN A 547 5.47 -6.72 -7.96
C GLN A 547 4.11 -6.76 -8.66
N THR A 548 4.10 -6.89 -9.98
CA THR A 548 2.87 -6.96 -10.78
C THR A 548 2.09 -8.25 -10.52
N LEU A 549 2.78 -9.39 -10.37
CA LEU A 549 2.15 -10.70 -10.23
C LEU A 549 1.80 -11.05 -8.78
N TYR A 550 2.66 -10.65 -7.85
CA TYR A 550 2.55 -10.98 -6.44
C TYR A 550 2.73 -9.72 -5.58
N PRO A 551 1.78 -8.78 -5.65
CA PRO A 551 1.85 -7.48 -4.96
C PRO A 551 1.72 -7.58 -3.43
N TYR A 552 1.53 -8.79 -2.90
CA TYR A 552 1.40 -9.06 -1.47
C TYR A 552 2.74 -9.39 -0.78
N PHE A 553 3.83 -9.54 -1.55
CA PHE A 553 5.18 -9.63 -0.98
C PHE A 553 5.88 -8.28 -1.00
N LEU A 554 6.89 -8.14 -0.14
CA LEU A 554 7.79 -7.01 -0.09
C LEU A 554 8.97 -7.29 -1.02
N TYR A 555 9.33 -6.30 -1.83
CA TYR A 555 10.50 -6.33 -2.72
C TYR A 555 11.52 -5.24 -2.40
N ASN A 556 11.17 -4.34 -1.48
CA ASN A 556 12.08 -3.35 -0.94
C ASN A 556 11.98 -3.36 0.58
N LEU A 557 13.11 -3.54 1.26
CA LEU A 557 13.23 -3.53 2.70
C LEU A 557 14.28 -2.51 3.10
N PHE A 558 13.90 -1.57 3.97
CA PHE A 558 14.79 -0.54 4.50
C PHE A 558 15.43 0.36 3.42
N GLY A 559 14.70 0.61 2.33
CA GLY A 559 15.17 1.45 1.21
C GLY A 559 16.10 0.73 0.25
N LYS A 560 16.25 -0.59 0.39
CA LYS A 560 17.02 -1.44 -0.52
C LYS A 560 16.12 -2.47 -1.18
N GLU A 561 16.33 -2.67 -2.46
CA GLU A 561 15.70 -3.76 -3.20
C GLU A 561 16.16 -5.12 -2.64
N LEU A 562 15.27 -6.10 -2.70
CA LEU A 562 15.62 -7.46 -2.36
C LEU A 562 16.48 -8.06 -3.47
N ASP A 563 17.55 -8.70 -3.02
CA ASP A 563 18.49 -9.39 -3.87
C ASP A 563 17.82 -10.58 -4.59
N SER A 564 18.20 -10.80 -5.85
CA SER A 564 17.64 -11.81 -6.73
C SER A 564 18.76 -12.64 -7.33
N LEU A 565 18.72 -13.95 -7.09
CA LEU A 565 19.87 -14.80 -7.39
C LEU A 565 19.65 -15.54 -8.70
N PRO A 566 20.58 -15.46 -9.68
CA PRO A 566 20.49 -16.29 -10.86
C PRO A 566 20.77 -17.75 -10.51
N VAL A 567 19.84 -18.64 -10.85
CA VAL A 567 19.93 -20.08 -10.61
C VAL A 567 19.63 -20.85 -11.88
N THR A 568 20.02 -22.12 -11.93
CA THR A 568 19.93 -22.96 -13.14
C THR A 568 19.54 -24.39 -12.77
N ASP A 569 18.70 -25.00 -13.58
CA ASP A 569 18.40 -26.45 -13.52
C ASP A 569 19.35 -27.28 -14.39
N GLY A 570 20.38 -26.65 -14.94
CA GLY A 570 21.34 -27.23 -15.90
C GLY A 570 20.92 -27.05 -17.36
N LYS A 571 19.75 -26.46 -17.64
CA LYS A 571 19.28 -26.16 -19.01
C LYS A 571 18.74 -24.75 -19.13
N ASN A 572 17.89 -24.35 -18.21
CA ASN A 572 17.25 -23.05 -18.17
C ASN A 572 17.82 -22.23 -17.02
N THR A 573 17.91 -20.93 -17.25
CA THR A 573 18.28 -19.97 -16.21
C THR A 573 17.02 -19.34 -15.63
N TYR A 574 16.97 -19.24 -14.31
CA TYR A 574 15.90 -18.64 -13.53
C TYR A 574 16.45 -17.57 -12.60
N TRP A 575 15.55 -16.72 -12.10
CA TRP A 575 15.84 -15.78 -11.02
C TRP A 575 15.11 -16.27 -9.78
N LEU A 576 15.87 -16.52 -8.71
CA LEU A 576 15.36 -16.95 -7.42
C LEU A 576 15.14 -15.71 -6.55
N ILE A 577 13.88 -15.44 -6.21
CA ILE A 577 13.50 -14.22 -5.50
C ILE A 577 12.94 -14.57 -4.12
N PRO A 578 13.44 -13.96 -3.03
CA PRO A 578 12.90 -14.20 -1.69
C PRO A 578 11.48 -13.63 -1.56
N LEU A 579 10.54 -14.47 -1.13
CA LEU A 579 9.14 -14.09 -0.92
C LEU A 579 8.93 -13.73 0.54
N ILE A 580 9.00 -12.43 0.84
CA ILE A 580 8.88 -11.91 2.20
C ILE A 580 7.53 -11.22 2.36
N ILE A 581 6.74 -11.63 3.35
CA ILE A 581 5.56 -10.86 3.78
C ILE A 581 5.96 -9.95 4.93
N GLY A 582 5.37 -8.76 4.95
CA GLY A 582 5.54 -7.83 6.05
C GLY A 582 4.26 -7.10 6.40
N PHE A 583 4.03 -6.93 7.69
CA PHE A 583 2.86 -6.22 8.18
C PHE A 583 3.18 -5.31 9.35
N ASP A 584 2.39 -4.24 9.45
CA ASP A 584 2.34 -3.37 10.61
C ASP A 584 1.68 -4.11 11.78
N THR A 585 2.21 -3.90 12.98
CA THR A 585 1.78 -4.54 14.23
C THR A 585 1.38 -3.50 15.29
N SER A 586 1.15 -2.25 14.88
CA SER A 586 0.66 -1.17 15.74
C SER A 586 -0.63 -1.52 16.50
N ASP A 587 -1.47 -2.40 15.94
CA ASP A 587 -2.70 -2.90 16.56
C ASP A 587 -2.51 -4.22 17.35
N VAL A 588 -1.27 -4.73 17.49
CA VAL A 588 -0.94 -6.00 18.16
C VAL A 588 -0.34 -5.74 19.55
N PRO A 589 -1.01 -6.14 20.65
CA PRO A 589 -0.50 -5.96 22.00
C PRO A 589 0.94 -6.43 22.22
N TRP A 590 1.74 -5.59 22.88
CA TRP A 590 3.14 -5.82 23.22
C TRP A 590 4.10 -5.98 22.04
N SER A 591 3.69 -5.64 20.81
CA SER A 591 4.59 -5.61 19.65
C SER A 591 5.59 -4.46 19.69
N VAL A 592 5.27 -3.35 20.37
CA VAL A 592 6.07 -2.11 20.40
C VAL A 592 6.38 -1.60 18.97
N GLY A 593 5.43 -1.79 18.05
CA GLY A 593 5.54 -1.35 16.66
C GLY A 593 6.56 -2.12 15.81
N ASN A 594 7.15 -3.21 16.31
CA ASN A 594 8.08 -4.01 15.52
C ASN A 594 7.33 -4.76 14.40
N PRO A 595 7.77 -4.64 13.14
CA PRO A 595 7.05 -5.23 12.03
C PRO A 595 7.04 -6.75 12.12
N TYR A 596 5.92 -7.36 11.71
CA TYR A 596 5.87 -8.79 11.49
C TYR A 596 6.49 -9.08 10.13
N LEU A 597 7.66 -9.71 10.08
CA LEU A 597 8.34 -10.09 8.85
C LEU A 597 8.50 -11.61 8.77
N ARG A 598 8.20 -12.20 7.62
CA ARG A 598 8.38 -13.64 7.37
C ARG A 598 8.88 -13.90 5.97
N LEU A 599 9.97 -14.65 5.87
CA LEU A 599 10.31 -15.35 4.63
C LEU A 599 9.37 -16.55 4.48
N VAL A 600 8.52 -16.51 3.46
CA VAL A 600 7.56 -17.58 3.17
C VAL A 600 8.20 -18.64 2.28
N GLY A 601 9.16 -18.26 1.46
CA GLY A 601 9.90 -19.15 0.57
C GLY A 601 10.64 -18.37 -0.51
N TYR A 602 10.92 -19.05 -1.61
CA TYR A 602 11.52 -18.45 -2.80
C TYR A 602 10.60 -18.71 -4.00
N GLY A 603 10.51 -17.72 -4.89
CA GLY A 603 9.65 -17.71 -6.07
C GLY A 603 10.35 -18.07 -7.36
#